data_AF-A0A4U0XS88-F1
#
_entry.id   AF-A0A4U0XS88-F1
#
_cell.length_a   1.000
_cell.length_b   1.000
_cell.length_c   1.000
_cell.angle_alpha   90.00
_cell.angle_beta   90.00
_cell.angle_gamma   90.00
#
_symmetry.space_group_name_H-M   'P 1'
#
loop_
_entity.id
_entity.type
_entity.pdbx_description
1 polymer ?
#
loop_
_entity_poly.entity_id
_entity_poly.type
_entity_poly.pdbx_seq_one_letter_code
_entity_poly.pdbx_strand_id
1 'polypeptide(L)'
;MRIVLATRDVATRQWFEQTVRQLLAEQGLSKLPSFIEIELHYTGPGETGAVSEVTSRICEAQDDPEKALDTLRASSDRDSDSEFHSGLGGSLKRSEGRPDMVALVQSEIAAGPSNSQLGVFVCGPLSMQGGVSNAVAFAQVEMLKGGSRDVYQHMEHFSWA
;
A
#
# COMPACT_ATOMS: atom_id res chain seq x y z
N MET A 1 -2.43 3.18 14.79
CA MET A 1 -3.03 2.07 14.01
C MET A 1 -3.05 2.50 12.56
N ARG A 2 -2.43 1.72 11.69
CA ARG A 2 -2.38 2.01 10.25
C ARG A 2 -3.19 0.99 9.47
N ILE A 3 -4.02 1.47 8.56
CA ILE A 3 -4.83 0.67 7.64
C ILE A 3 -4.30 0.92 6.24
N VAL A 4 -3.96 -0.14 5.51
CA VAL A 4 -3.41 -0.05 4.15
C VAL A 4 -4.33 -0.81 3.21
N LEU A 5 -4.88 -0.11 2.22
CA LEU A 5 -5.60 -0.73 1.10
C LEU A 5 -4.74 -0.66 -0.15
N ALA A 6 -4.35 -1.81 -0.70
CA ALA A 6 -3.71 -1.89 -2.00
C ALA A 6 -4.68 -2.52 -3.01
N THR A 7 -5.00 -1.81 -4.09
CA THR A 7 -5.92 -2.30 -5.12
C THR A 7 -5.47 -1.91 -6.53
N ARG A 8 -5.78 -2.73 -7.53
CA ARG A 8 -5.58 -2.40 -8.95
C ARG A 8 -6.82 -1.77 -9.59
N ASP A 9 -7.93 -1.75 -8.86
CA ASP A 9 -9.23 -1.30 -9.37
C ASP A 9 -9.58 0.08 -8.80
N VAL A 10 -9.81 1.03 -9.71
CA VAL A 10 -10.16 2.41 -9.37
C VAL A 10 -11.51 2.45 -8.66
N ALA A 11 -12.47 1.62 -9.09
CA ALA A 11 -13.80 1.58 -8.49
C ALA A 11 -13.73 1.13 -7.03
N THR A 12 -12.97 0.08 -6.73
CA THR A 12 -12.71 -0.38 -5.36
C THR A 12 -12.07 0.72 -4.50
N ARG A 13 -11.09 1.45 -5.02
CA ARG A 13 -10.44 2.56 -4.29
C ARG A 13 -11.47 3.65 -3.93
N GLN A 14 -12.27 4.08 -4.91
CA GLN A 14 -13.31 5.10 -4.72
C GLN A 14 -14.39 4.64 -3.74
N TRP A 15 -14.88 3.41 -3.90
CA TRP A 15 -15.89 2.82 -3.02
C TRP A 15 -15.41 2.76 -1.57
N PHE A 16 -14.17 2.29 -1.33
CA PHE A 16 -13.63 2.22 0.01
C PHE A 16 -13.54 3.61 0.65
N GLU A 17 -13.04 4.59 -0.10
CA GLU A 17 -12.89 5.96 0.36
C GLU A 17 -14.24 6.60 0.72
N GLN A 18 -15.27 6.37 -0.11
CA GLN A 18 -16.63 6.84 0.17
C GLN A 18 -17.23 6.14 1.40
N THR A 19 -17.03 4.83 1.51
CA THR A 19 -17.54 4.02 2.64
C THR A 19 -16.93 4.46 3.96
N VAL A 20 -15.61 4.72 4.00
CA VAL A 20 -14.94 5.27 5.19
C VAL A 20 -15.54 6.62 5.59
N ARG A 21 -15.78 7.52 4.62
CA ARG A 21 -16.41 8.82 4.91
C ARG A 21 -17.82 8.68 5.47
N GLN A 22 -18.61 7.79 4.90
CA GLN A 22 -19.97 7.51 5.37
C GLN A 22 -19.95 6.98 6.80
N LEU A 23 -19.10 5.98 7.09
CA LEU A 23 -18.98 5.42 8.43
C LEU A 23 -18.59 6.47 9.47
N LEU A 24 -17.66 7.38 9.13
CA LEU A 24 -17.31 8.47 10.03
C LEU A 24 -18.51 9.40 10.30
N ALA A 25 -19.25 9.77 9.26
CA ALA A 25 -20.45 10.59 9.41
C ALA A 25 -21.52 9.92 10.28
N GLU A 26 -21.76 8.62 10.11
CA GLU A 26 -22.71 7.83 10.90
C GLU A 26 -22.31 7.75 12.38
N GLN A 27 -21.01 7.70 12.67
CA GLN A 27 -20.50 7.72 14.05
C GLN A 27 -20.43 9.14 14.64
N GLY A 28 -20.95 10.15 13.95
CA GLY A 28 -20.87 11.56 14.37
C GLY A 28 -19.44 12.12 14.34
N LEU A 29 -18.52 11.43 13.68
CA LEU A 29 -17.15 11.84 13.51
C LEU A 29 -17.02 12.64 12.21
N SER A 30 -16.74 13.94 12.34
CA SER A 30 -16.40 14.76 11.19
C SER A 30 -15.00 14.49 10.64
N LYS A 31 -14.22 13.64 11.34
CA LYS A 31 -12.77 13.47 11.21
C LYS A 31 -12.34 12.05 11.62
N LEU A 32 -11.38 11.46 10.91
CA LEU A 32 -10.70 10.24 11.39
C LEU A 32 -10.07 10.53 12.77
N PRO A 33 -10.17 9.60 13.73
CA PRO A 33 -9.43 9.72 14.97
C PRO A 33 -7.92 9.79 14.70
N SER A 34 -7.18 10.60 15.45
CA SER A 34 -5.75 10.84 15.22
C SER A 34 -4.87 9.59 15.38
N PHE A 35 -5.37 8.55 16.04
CA PHE A 35 -4.69 7.26 16.20
C PHE A 35 -4.88 6.31 15.01
N ILE A 36 -5.71 6.68 14.02
CA ILE A 36 -5.95 5.92 12.79
C ILE A 36 -5.36 6.68 11.59
N GLU A 37 -4.47 6.00 10.87
CA GLU A 37 -3.97 6.44 9.57
C GLU A 37 -4.44 5.46 8.49
N ILE A 38 -4.90 5.97 7.35
CA ILE A 38 -5.35 5.15 6.21
C ILE A 38 -4.51 5.50 4.99
N GLU A 39 -3.94 4.50 4.35
CA GLU A 39 -3.20 4.64 3.09
C GLU A 39 -3.84 3.84 1.96
N LEU A 40 -4.09 4.51 0.84
CA LEU A 40 -4.72 3.96 -0.36
C LEU A 40 -3.68 3.86 -1.48
N HIS A 41 -3.25 2.65 -1.79
CA HIS A 41 -2.25 2.35 -2.80
C HIS A 41 -2.91 1.82 -4.08
N TYR A 42 -2.94 2.62 -5.14
CA TYR A 42 -3.37 2.15 -6.45
C TYR A 42 -2.20 1.45 -7.16
N THR A 43 -2.37 0.16 -7.44
CA THR A 43 -1.35 -0.73 -8.01
C THR A 43 -1.66 -1.12 -9.46
N GLY A 44 -2.68 -0.49 -10.05
CA GLY A 44 -3.02 -0.67 -11.46
C GLY A 44 -1.92 -0.11 -12.37
N PRO A 45 -1.99 -0.35 -13.68
CA PRO A 45 -1.12 0.35 -14.63
C PRO A 45 -1.39 1.84 -14.50
N GLY A 46 -0.49 2.56 -13.83
CA GLY A 46 -0.44 4.02 -13.91
C GLY A 46 0.02 4.40 -15.30
N GLU A 47 -0.42 5.55 -15.80
CA GLU A 47 0.15 6.18 -17.00
C GLU A 47 1.55 6.75 -16.71
N THR A 48 2.42 5.97 -16.07
CA THR A 48 3.81 6.36 -15.83
C THR A 48 4.59 6.09 -17.09
N GLY A 49 4.76 7.15 -17.88
CA GLY A 49 5.70 7.22 -19.00
C GLY A 49 7.12 6.78 -18.61
N ALA A 50 7.83 6.34 -19.63
CA ALA A 50 9.11 5.65 -19.62
C ALA A 50 10.29 6.33 -18.89
N VAL A 51 11.33 5.49 -18.75
CA VAL A 51 12.77 5.77 -18.67
C VAL A 51 13.39 5.75 -17.26
N SER A 52 13.93 4.59 -16.89
CA SER A 52 15.27 4.52 -16.30
C SER A 52 16.06 3.42 -17.00
N GLU A 53 16.73 3.80 -18.08
CA GLU A 53 17.86 3.06 -18.63
C GLU A 53 19.00 3.07 -17.61
N VAL A 54 19.46 1.90 -17.15
CA VAL A 54 20.88 1.52 -17.06
C VAL A 54 20.97 -0.01 -17.15
N THR A 55 21.14 -0.45 -18.39
CA THR A 55 22.16 -1.40 -18.88
C THR A 55 22.37 -2.78 -18.22
N SER A 56 22.08 -3.79 -19.07
CA SER A 56 22.96 -4.88 -19.51
C SER A 56 22.82 -6.29 -18.91
N ARG A 57 22.21 -7.16 -19.75
CA ARG A 57 22.63 -8.51 -20.20
C ARG A 57 22.73 -9.57 -19.09
N ILE A 58 22.06 -10.72 -19.16
CA ILE A 58 22.10 -11.83 -20.15
C ILE A 58 20.78 -12.62 -19.90
N CYS A 59 19.98 -13.03 -20.90
CA CYS A 59 20.04 -14.32 -21.60
C CYS A 59 19.07 -14.30 -22.80
N GLU A 60 19.47 -15.00 -23.86
CA GLU A 60 18.85 -15.10 -25.19
C GLU A 60 17.62 -16.04 -25.21
N ALA A 61 16.66 -15.77 -26.13
CA ALA A 61 16.26 -16.68 -27.22
C ALA A 61 14.91 -16.29 -27.89
N GLN A 62 15.02 -15.94 -29.18
CA GLN A 62 14.10 -16.24 -30.31
C GLN A 62 12.70 -15.60 -30.31
N ASP A 63 12.45 -14.56 -31.12
CA ASP A 63 12.12 -14.54 -32.57
C ASP A 63 10.61 -14.62 -32.82
N ASP A 64 9.95 -13.46 -32.93
CA ASP A 64 8.77 -13.22 -33.80
C ASP A 64 8.47 -11.71 -33.92
N PRO A 65 8.60 -11.07 -35.10
CA PRO A 65 8.42 -9.62 -35.28
C PRO A 65 7.20 -9.25 -36.14
N GLU A 66 6.00 -9.08 -35.55
CA GLU A 66 4.89 -8.42 -36.27
C GLU A 66 3.79 -7.79 -35.38
N LYS A 67 3.97 -6.50 -35.02
CA LYS A 67 2.95 -5.42 -35.02
C LYS A 67 3.55 -4.17 -34.37
N ALA A 68 4.07 -3.22 -35.15
CA ALA A 68 3.34 -2.06 -35.69
C ALA A 68 2.75 -1.17 -34.57
N LEU A 69 3.46 -0.10 -34.17
CA LEU A 69 3.45 1.27 -34.72
C LEU A 69 2.35 2.16 -34.09
N ASP A 70 2.85 3.14 -33.33
CA ASP A 70 2.35 4.48 -33.01
C ASP A 70 0.92 4.90 -33.43
N THR A 71 0.18 5.54 -32.51
CA THR A 71 0.07 7.01 -32.44
C THR A 71 -0.92 7.47 -31.37
N LEU A 72 -0.36 8.11 -30.33
CA LEU A 72 -0.81 9.31 -29.60
C LEU A 72 -2.28 9.76 -29.74
N ARG A 73 -3.00 9.79 -28.60
CA ARG A 73 -3.87 10.92 -28.24
C ARG A 73 -3.70 11.25 -26.75
N ALA A 74 -2.97 12.33 -26.52
CA ALA A 74 -2.87 12.98 -25.22
C ALA A 74 -4.20 13.67 -24.87
N SER A 75 -4.73 13.36 -23.70
CA SER A 75 -5.58 14.27 -22.92
C SER A 75 -5.02 14.28 -21.52
N SER A 76 -4.28 15.35 -21.26
CA SER A 76 -3.62 15.65 -20.00
C SER A 76 -4.64 16.09 -18.97
N ASP A 77 -4.81 15.30 -17.91
CA ASP A 77 -5.28 15.81 -16.62
C ASP A 77 -4.25 15.38 -15.57
N ARG A 78 -3.44 16.35 -15.18
CA ARG A 78 -2.38 16.20 -14.18
C ARG A 78 -3.03 16.31 -12.80
N ASP A 79 -3.42 15.18 -12.20
CA ASP A 79 -3.62 15.15 -10.75
C ASP A 79 -2.29 14.83 -10.07
N SER A 80 -1.60 15.93 -9.80
CA SER A 80 -0.52 16.08 -8.83
C SER A 80 -0.82 15.32 -7.54
N ASP A 81 0.24 14.85 -6.85
CA ASP A 81 0.22 14.33 -5.48
C ASP A 81 -0.72 15.18 -4.60
N SER A 82 -1.97 14.73 -4.49
CA SER A 82 -2.95 15.39 -3.64
C SER A 82 -2.88 14.68 -2.31
N GLU A 83 -2.03 15.21 -1.44
CA GLU A 83 -2.34 15.21 -0.01
C GLU A 83 -3.70 15.90 0.12
N PHE A 84 -4.77 15.12 0.02
CA PHE A 84 -6.05 15.56 0.49
C PHE A 84 -5.88 15.64 1.99
N HIS A 85 -5.48 16.81 2.48
CA HIS A 85 -5.86 17.30 3.79
C HIS A 85 -7.39 17.47 3.76
N SER A 86 -8.08 16.33 3.62
CA SER A 86 -9.45 16.17 4.08
C SER A 86 -9.39 16.75 5.47
N GLY A 87 -10.26 17.69 5.82
CA GLY A 87 -10.29 18.29 7.15
C GLY A 87 -10.36 17.27 8.29
N LEU A 88 -10.43 15.96 8.02
CA LEU A 88 -10.20 14.81 8.88
C LEU A 88 -8.86 14.91 9.66
N GLY A 89 -8.94 14.97 10.99
CA GLY A 89 -7.83 14.96 11.94
C GLY A 89 -7.11 13.61 12.07
N GLY A 90 -7.30 12.73 11.09
CA GLY A 90 -6.51 11.53 10.82
C GLY A 90 -6.25 11.50 9.32
N SER A 91 -5.06 11.05 8.93
CA SER A 91 -4.58 11.19 7.55
C SER A 91 -5.12 10.04 6.70
N LEU A 92 -5.90 10.38 5.67
CA LEU A 92 -6.18 9.49 4.55
C LEU A 92 -5.26 9.90 3.41
N LYS A 93 -4.29 9.05 3.08
CA LYS A 93 -3.29 9.33 2.04
C LYS A 93 -3.57 8.47 0.81
N ARG A 94 -3.35 9.06 -0.37
CA ARG A 94 -3.39 8.34 -1.64
C ARG A 94 -1.98 8.25 -2.18
N SER A 95 -1.63 7.06 -2.64
CA SER A 95 -0.32 6.74 -3.19
C SER A 95 -0.49 5.86 -4.42
N GLU A 96 0.46 5.97 -5.34
CA GLU A 96 0.53 5.15 -6.55
C GLU A 96 1.62 4.07 -6.38
N GLY A 97 1.41 2.92 -7.00
CA GLY A 97 2.33 1.79 -6.93
C GLY A 97 2.09 0.84 -5.75
N ARG A 98 2.97 -0.16 -5.63
CA ARG A 98 2.91 -1.16 -4.56
C ARG A 98 3.51 -0.58 -3.27
N PRO A 99 2.86 -0.76 -2.11
CA PRO A 99 3.41 -0.29 -0.85
C PRO A 99 4.66 -1.08 -0.47
N ASP A 100 5.64 -0.40 0.11
CA ASP A 100 6.83 -1.03 0.68
C ASP A 100 6.50 -1.59 2.07
N MET A 101 6.29 -2.91 2.14
CA MET A 101 5.92 -3.60 3.38
C MET A 101 7.03 -3.55 4.43
N VAL A 102 8.30 -3.54 4.02
CA VAL A 102 9.43 -3.48 4.95
C VAL A 102 9.45 -2.12 5.61
N ALA A 103 9.38 -1.05 4.83
CA ALA A 103 9.36 0.31 5.34
C ALA A 103 8.14 0.57 6.24
N LEU A 104 6.94 0.10 5.86
CA LEU A 104 5.74 0.28 6.67
C LEU A 104 5.85 -0.41 8.03
N VAL A 105 6.23 -1.69 8.06
CA VAL A 105 6.37 -2.45 9.31
C VAL A 105 7.44 -1.81 10.21
N GLN A 106 8.59 -1.44 9.65
CA GLN A 106 9.66 -0.78 10.42
C GLN A 106 9.21 0.58 10.99
N SER A 107 8.47 1.37 10.22
CA SER A 107 7.96 2.67 10.68
C SER A 107 6.98 2.51 11.86
N GLU A 108 6.11 1.51 11.84
CA GLU A 108 5.19 1.22 12.96
C GLU A 108 5.94 0.70 14.19
N ILE A 109 6.96 -0.14 13.99
CA ILE A 109 7.85 -0.58 15.07
C ILE A 109 8.59 0.61 15.68
N ALA A 110 9.03 1.58 14.89
CA ALA A 110 9.71 2.76 15.42
C ALA A 110 8.75 3.71 16.15
N ALA A 111 7.50 3.84 15.66
CA ALA A 111 6.52 4.81 16.17
C ALA A 111 5.86 4.41 17.50
N GLY A 112 5.72 3.12 17.80
CA GLY A 112 5.09 2.68 19.05
C GLY A 112 5.92 2.99 20.32
N PRO A 113 5.45 2.62 21.52
CA PRO A 113 6.23 2.65 22.76
C PRO A 113 7.11 1.41 22.96
N SER A 114 8.25 1.55 23.64
CA SER A 114 9.13 0.40 23.95
C SER A 114 8.41 -0.64 24.82
N ASN A 115 8.74 -1.93 24.64
CA ASN A 115 8.07 -3.06 25.29
C ASN A 115 6.59 -3.25 24.93
N SER A 116 6.16 -2.76 23.76
CA SER A 116 4.85 -3.08 23.19
C SER A 116 4.92 -4.23 22.20
N GLN A 117 3.75 -4.75 21.83
CA GLN A 117 3.60 -5.73 20.76
C GLN A 117 2.97 -5.06 19.53
N LEU A 118 3.44 -5.41 18.34
CA LEU A 118 2.86 -4.99 17.07
C LEU A 118 2.16 -6.18 16.40
N GLY A 119 0.85 -6.06 16.19
CA GLY A 119 0.08 -7.01 15.39
C GLY A 119 -0.03 -6.53 13.94
N VAL A 120 0.33 -7.39 12.99
CA VAL A 120 0.21 -7.16 11.55
C VAL A 120 -0.81 -8.14 10.99
N PHE A 121 -1.91 -7.61 10.44
CA PHE A 121 -3.00 -8.40 9.87
C PHE A 121 -3.00 -8.22 8.35
N VAL A 122 -3.02 -9.32 7.60
CA VAL A 122 -3.01 -9.28 6.14
C VAL A 122 -4.09 -10.17 5.55
N CYS A 123 -4.89 -9.61 4.65
CA CYS A 123 -5.87 -10.33 3.84
C CYS A 123 -5.75 -9.87 2.38
N GLY A 124 -5.57 -10.81 1.45
CA GLY A 124 -5.46 -10.51 0.03
C GLY A 124 -4.70 -11.58 -0.75
N PRO A 125 -4.17 -11.28 -1.95
CA PRO A 125 -3.51 -12.28 -2.78
C PRO A 125 -2.23 -12.82 -2.14
N LEU A 126 -1.88 -14.07 -2.44
CA LEU A 126 -0.71 -14.76 -1.87
C LEU A 126 0.60 -13.97 -2.04
N SER A 127 0.76 -13.25 -3.15
CA SER A 127 1.94 -12.40 -3.38
C SER A 127 2.06 -11.26 -2.38
N MET A 128 0.94 -10.63 -2.01
CA MET A 128 0.91 -9.59 -0.99
C MET A 128 1.13 -10.19 0.40
N GLN A 129 0.48 -11.31 0.70
CA GLN A 129 0.69 -12.02 1.97
C GLN A 129 2.17 -12.40 2.16
N GLY A 130 2.81 -12.96 1.12
CA GLY A 130 4.23 -13.29 1.16
C GLY A 130 5.14 -12.07 1.35
N GLY A 131 4.80 -10.93 0.72
CA GLY A 131 5.51 -9.66 0.94
C GLY A 131 5.44 -9.18 2.39
N VAL A 132 4.25 -9.25 3.00
CA VAL A 132 4.07 -8.93 4.42
C VAL A 132 4.81 -9.94 5.32
N SER A 133 4.73 -11.24 5.02
CA SER A 133 5.43 -12.27 5.79
C SER A 133 6.93 -12.06 5.83
N ASN A 134 7.53 -11.73 4.69
CA ASN A 134 8.97 -11.44 4.62
C ASN A 134 9.33 -10.19 5.42
N ALA A 135 8.51 -9.13 5.35
CA ALA A 135 8.73 -7.90 6.11
C ALA A 135 8.66 -8.14 7.64
N VAL A 136 7.67 -8.91 8.10
CA VAL A 136 7.54 -9.27 9.52
C VAL A 136 8.67 -10.19 9.96
N ALA A 137 9.04 -11.20 9.16
CA ALA A 137 10.15 -12.09 9.47
C ALA A 137 11.49 -11.32 9.60
N PHE A 138 11.73 -10.35 8.71
CA PHE A 138 12.89 -9.46 8.81
C PHE A 138 12.89 -8.69 10.14
N ALA A 139 11.75 -8.11 10.51
CA ALA A 139 11.62 -7.41 11.79
C ALA A 139 11.85 -8.34 12.99
N GLN A 140 11.29 -9.55 12.98
CA GLN A 140 11.47 -10.53 14.05
C GLN A 140 12.94 -10.95 14.23
N VAL A 141 13.69 -11.12 13.15
CA VAL A 141 15.13 -11.41 13.21
C VAL A 141 15.89 -10.27 13.90
N GLU A 142 15.56 -9.02 13.60
CA GLU A 142 16.16 -7.87 14.29
C GLU A 142 15.78 -7.81 15.78
N MET A 143 14.57 -8.24 16.14
CA MET A 143 14.16 -8.30 17.55
C MET A 143 14.94 -9.37 18.34
N LEU A 144 15.24 -10.51 17.72
CA LEU A 144 16.08 -11.55 18.34
C LEU A 144 17.51 -11.08 18.63
N LYS A 145 18.00 -10.04 17.93
CA LYS A 145 19.31 -9.43 18.17
C LYS A 145 19.34 -8.44 19.35
N GLY A 146 18.25 -8.36 20.12
CA GLY A 146 18.12 -7.46 21.28
C GLY A 146 17.15 -6.30 21.06
N GLY A 147 16.20 -6.45 20.15
CA GLY A 147 15.11 -5.48 20.01
C GLY A 147 14.15 -5.50 21.21
N SER A 148 13.40 -4.42 21.38
CA SER A 148 12.59 -4.17 22.58
C SER A 148 11.10 -4.48 22.41
N ARG A 149 10.70 -5.15 21.32
CA ARG A 149 9.29 -5.36 20.96
C ARG A 149 9.08 -6.69 20.26
N ASP A 150 7.87 -7.22 20.39
CA ASP A 150 7.45 -8.39 19.62
C ASP A 150 6.59 -7.96 18.43
N VAL A 151 6.71 -8.67 17.32
CA VAL A 151 5.89 -8.47 16.12
C VAL A 151 5.23 -9.79 15.76
N TYR A 152 3.92 -9.77 15.58
CA TYR A 152 3.11 -10.93 15.23
C TYR A 152 2.39 -10.69 13.91
N GLN A 153 2.33 -11.72 13.07
CA GLN A 153 1.57 -11.69 11.83
C GLN A 153 0.36 -12.62 11.94
N HIS A 154 -0.79 -12.12 11.49
CA HIS A 154 -2.00 -12.89 11.26
C HIS A 154 -2.36 -12.86 9.78
N MET A 155 -2.46 -14.04 9.19
CA MET A 155 -3.02 -14.23 7.84
C MET A 155 -4.52 -14.39 7.98
N GLU A 156 -5.25 -13.39 7.52
CA GLU A 156 -6.70 -13.34 7.59
C GLU A 156 -7.30 -13.72 6.24
N HIS A 157 -8.36 -14.52 6.30
CA HIS A 157 -9.15 -14.90 5.14
C HIS A 157 -10.60 -14.49 5.39
N PHE A 158 -10.89 -13.19 5.25
CA PHE A 158 -12.26 -12.72 5.35
C PHE A 158 -13.05 -13.25 4.15
N SER A 159 -14.02 -14.11 4.42
CA SER A 159 -15.02 -14.50 3.44
C SER A 159 -15.86 -13.26 3.09
N TRP A 160 -15.81 -12.84 1.83
CA TRP A 160 -16.85 -11.98 1.29
C TRP A 160 -18.03 -12.90 0.93
N ALA A 161 -19.20 -12.60 1.49
CA ALA A 161 -20.43 -13.32 1.20
C ALA A 161 -20.93 -13.02 -0.23
#